data_AF-A0A6A0H592-F1
#
_entry.id   AF-A0A6A0H592-F1
#
_cell.length_a   1.000
_cell.length_b   1.000
_cell.length_c   1.000
_cell.angle_alpha   90.00
_cell.angle_beta   90.00
_cell.angle_gamma   90.00
#
_symmetry.space_group_name_H-M   'P 1'
#
loop_
_entity.id
_entity.type
_entity.pdbx_description
1 polymer ?
#
loop_
_entity_poly.entity_id
_entity_poly.type
_entity_poly.pdbx_seq_one_letter_code
_entity_poly.pdbx_strand_id
1 'polypeptide(L)'
;MHLGLPCKPGASAFPNGTTNGAQWYPLTGGMQDYHYVWHGCMDITLEISCCKYPRETKLRDFWRDNKKALVRYLGEVHRGVRGFVMDPQGNPIEDAALKITGRDVGFTSTKYGEYWRVLLPGSYKIEASTA
;
A
#
# COMPACT_ATOMS: atom_id res chain seq x y z
N MET A 1 7.02 -15.98 -3.72
CA MET A 1 5.73 -16.61 -3.39
C MET A 1 4.68 -16.54 -4.52
N HIS A 2 5.04 -16.20 -5.76
CA HIS A 2 4.06 -16.11 -6.86
C HIS A 2 3.39 -17.45 -7.23
N LEU A 3 4.00 -18.57 -6.85
CA LEU A 3 3.48 -19.92 -7.07
C LEU A 3 2.18 -20.19 -6.30
N GLY A 4 1.85 -19.38 -5.29
CA GLY A 4 0.60 -19.51 -4.53
C GLY A 4 0.46 -20.76 -3.68
N LEU A 5 1.53 -21.55 -3.55
CA LEU A 5 1.52 -22.79 -2.79
C LEU A 5 1.50 -22.51 -1.29
N PRO A 6 0.62 -23.18 -0.52
CA PRO A 6 0.57 -23.01 0.93
C PRO A 6 1.77 -23.66 1.61
N CYS A 7 2.10 -23.16 2.80
CA CYS A 7 3.17 -23.69 3.63
C CYS A 7 2.88 -25.07 4.24
N LYS A 8 1.60 -25.38 4.47
CA LYS A 8 1.14 -26.62 5.09
C LYS A 8 0.33 -27.43 4.08
N PRO A 9 0.53 -28.75 4.00
CA PRO A 9 -0.35 -29.62 3.21
C PRO A 9 -1.81 -29.43 3.64
N GLY A 10 -2.72 -29.27 2.68
CA GLY A 10 -4.16 -29.10 2.92
C GLY A 10 -4.61 -27.70 3.30
N ALA A 11 -3.71 -26.72 3.44
CA ALA A 11 -4.11 -25.31 3.58
C ALA A 11 -4.52 -24.69 2.24
N SER A 12 -5.30 -23.62 2.29
CA SER A 12 -5.75 -22.88 1.10
C SER A 12 -4.56 -22.32 0.32
N ALA A 13 -4.58 -22.50 -1.01
CA ALA A 13 -3.64 -21.84 -1.90
C ALA A 13 -3.99 -20.34 -2.04
N PHE A 14 -2.99 -19.55 -2.40
CA PHE A 14 -3.14 -18.12 -2.68
C PHE A 14 -2.81 -17.87 -4.15
N PRO A 15 -3.80 -17.87 -5.07
CA PRO A 15 -3.55 -17.62 -6.48
C PRO A 15 -2.68 -16.38 -6.69
N ASN A 16 -1.65 -16.51 -7.52
CA ASN A 16 -0.62 -15.47 -7.77
C ASN A 16 0.17 -15.00 -6.53
N GLY A 17 0.08 -15.70 -5.40
CA GLY A 17 0.73 -15.34 -4.15
C GLY A 17 0.11 -14.13 -3.43
N THR A 18 -1.16 -13.83 -3.69
CA THR A 18 -1.88 -12.69 -3.10
C THR A 18 -3.20 -13.13 -2.49
N THR A 19 -3.66 -12.44 -1.44
CA THR A 19 -4.98 -12.66 -0.83
C THR A 19 -5.54 -11.36 -0.28
N ASN A 20 -6.87 -11.28 -0.19
CA ASN A 20 -7.51 -10.34 0.71
C ASN A 20 -7.29 -10.81 2.16
N GLY A 21 -6.96 -9.88 3.07
CA GLY A 21 -6.65 -10.21 4.47
C GLY A 21 -7.82 -10.89 5.17
N ALA A 22 -8.99 -10.25 5.18
CA ALA A 22 -10.18 -10.76 5.85
C ALA A 22 -10.68 -12.10 5.28
N GLN A 23 -10.51 -12.31 3.97
CA GLN A 23 -10.84 -13.59 3.31
C GLN A 23 -9.91 -14.73 3.77
N TRP A 24 -8.63 -14.45 4.04
CA TRP A 24 -7.73 -15.45 4.59
C TRP A 24 -8.05 -15.73 6.06
N TYR A 25 -8.11 -14.69 6.88
CA TYR A 25 -8.70 -14.70 8.21
C TYR A 25 -8.99 -13.26 8.67
N PRO A 26 -10.14 -12.99 9.33
CA PRO A 26 -10.43 -11.66 9.82
C PRO A 26 -9.47 -11.27 10.96
N LEU A 27 -8.89 -10.07 10.85
CA LEU A 27 -8.01 -9.48 11.86
C LEU A 27 -8.47 -8.06 12.16
N THR A 28 -8.86 -7.81 13.41
CA THR A 28 -9.26 -6.47 13.88
C THR A 28 -8.09 -5.77 14.55
N GLY A 29 -7.93 -4.46 14.29
CA GLY A 29 -6.86 -3.65 14.90
C GLY A 29 -5.49 -3.80 14.23
N GLY A 30 -5.46 -4.25 12.97
CA GLY A 30 -4.22 -4.36 12.20
C GLY A 30 -3.68 -2.99 11.77
N MET A 31 -2.35 -2.86 11.79
CA MET A 31 -1.65 -1.65 11.34
C MET A 31 -1.95 -1.30 9.88
N GLN A 32 -2.06 -2.31 9.01
CA GLN A 32 -2.35 -2.14 7.58
C GLN A 32 -3.65 -1.35 7.35
N ASP A 33 -4.73 -1.76 8.00
CA ASP A 33 -6.04 -1.11 7.83
C ASP A 33 -6.07 0.27 8.49
N TYR A 34 -5.36 0.44 9.62
CA TYR A 34 -5.21 1.73 10.29
C TYR A 34 -4.53 2.77 9.39
N HIS A 35 -3.42 2.43 8.75
CA HIS A 35 -2.72 3.31 7.81
C HIS A 35 -3.61 3.75 6.65
N TYR A 36 -4.39 2.83 6.09
CA TYR A 36 -5.25 3.15 4.96
C TYR A 36 -6.44 4.02 5.35
N VAL A 37 -7.15 3.65 6.43
CA VAL A 37 -8.40 4.31 6.83
C VAL A 37 -8.14 5.70 7.42
N TRP A 38 -7.13 5.83 8.30
CA TRP A 38 -6.92 7.09 9.05
C TRP A 38 -5.93 8.04 8.40
N HIS A 39 -4.99 7.53 7.61
CA HIS A 39 -3.92 8.34 7.02
C HIS A 39 -3.91 8.29 5.48
N GLY A 40 -4.83 7.54 4.85
CA GLY A 40 -4.89 7.40 3.39
C GLY A 40 -3.67 6.69 2.78
N CYS A 41 -2.79 6.13 3.61
CA CYS A 41 -1.55 5.47 3.21
C CYS A 41 -1.84 4.02 2.79
N MET A 42 -1.42 3.63 1.59
CA MET A 42 -1.65 2.28 1.08
C MET A 42 -0.54 1.34 1.55
N ASP A 43 -0.84 0.58 2.60
CA ASP A 43 0.06 -0.42 3.18
C ASP A 43 -0.38 -1.84 2.77
N ILE A 44 0.58 -2.78 2.72
CA ILE A 44 0.32 -4.22 2.52
C ILE A 44 1.16 -5.05 3.49
N THR A 45 0.62 -6.20 3.88
CA THR A 45 1.35 -7.19 4.69
C THR A 45 2.08 -8.19 3.79
N LEU A 46 3.39 -8.36 3.99
CA LEU A 46 4.22 -9.31 3.25
C LEU A 46 4.60 -10.52 4.12
N GLU A 47 3.98 -11.67 3.86
CA GLU A 47 4.27 -12.93 4.55
C GLU A 47 5.49 -13.66 3.96
N ILE A 48 6.69 -13.11 4.12
CA ILE A 48 7.89 -13.50 3.34
C ILE A 48 8.40 -14.95 3.52
N SER A 49 7.93 -15.68 4.53
CA SER A 49 8.40 -17.03 4.81
C SER A 49 7.42 -17.86 5.66
N CYS A 50 7.30 -19.15 5.33
CA CYS A 50 6.55 -20.11 6.15
C CYS A 50 7.16 -20.35 7.54
N CYS A 51 8.49 -20.41 7.61
CA CYS A 51 9.22 -20.58 8.86
C CYS A 51 9.45 -19.20 9.47
N LYS A 52 8.79 -18.92 10.61
CA LYS A 52 8.89 -17.61 11.30
C LYS A 52 10.31 -17.25 11.74
N TYR A 53 11.12 -18.26 12.05
CA TYR A 53 12.48 -18.09 12.57
C TYR A 53 13.44 -19.07 11.87
N PRO A 54 13.82 -18.80 10.61
CA PRO A 54 14.69 -19.69 9.85
C PRO A 54 16.13 -19.65 10.39
N ARG A 55 16.88 -20.72 10.14
CA ARG A 55 18.33 -20.75 10.44
C ARG A 55 19.07 -19.70 9.62
N GLU A 56 20.14 -19.13 10.18
CA GLU A 56 20.99 -18.12 9.54
C GLU A 56 21.44 -18.52 8.12
N THR A 57 21.73 -19.81 7.92
CA THR A 57 22.16 -20.36 6.63
C THR A 57 21.16 -20.14 5.48
N LYS A 58 19.89 -19.82 5.78
CA LYS A 58 18.84 -19.53 4.80
C LYS A 58 18.67 -18.04 4.48
N LEU A 59 19.27 -17.13 5.25
CA LEU A 59 19.06 -15.69 5.09
C LEU A 59 19.52 -15.16 3.73
N ARG A 60 20.63 -15.68 3.19
CA ARG A 60 21.12 -15.31 1.85
C ARG A 60 20.15 -15.72 0.74
N ASP A 61 19.49 -16.86 0.90
CA ASP A 61 18.49 -17.33 -0.05
C ASP A 61 17.24 -16.44 0.00
N PHE A 62 16.74 -16.12 1.20
CA PHE A 62 15.61 -15.18 1.35
C PHE A 62 15.90 -13.81 0.75
N TRP A 63 17.12 -13.28 0.96
CA TRP A 63 17.52 -12.02 0.32
C TRP A 63 17.49 -12.13 -1.20
N ARG A 64 18.11 -13.17 -1.78
CA ARG A 64 18.15 -13.37 -3.22
C ARG A 64 16.74 -13.46 -3.82
N ASP A 65 15.85 -14.17 -3.14
CA ASP A 65 14.48 -14.42 -3.61
C ASP A 65 13.58 -13.17 -3.53
N ASN A 66 13.82 -12.29 -2.55
CA ASN A 66 12.97 -11.12 -2.31
C ASN A 66 13.54 -9.79 -2.83
N LYS A 67 14.86 -9.68 -3.05
CA LYS A 67 15.54 -8.43 -3.44
C LYS A 67 14.85 -7.71 -4.60
N LYS A 68 14.57 -8.43 -5.70
CA LYS A 68 13.94 -7.85 -6.90
C LYS A 68 12.51 -7.39 -6.61
N ALA A 69 11.75 -8.16 -5.83
CA ALA A 69 10.38 -7.83 -5.47
C ALA A 69 10.33 -6.58 -4.58
N LEU A 70 11.22 -6.47 -3.58
CA LEU A 70 11.31 -5.30 -2.71
C LEU A 70 11.63 -4.02 -3.49
N VAL A 71 12.63 -4.06 -4.37
CA VAL A 71 12.98 -2.91 -5.22
C VAL A 71 11.82 -2.53 -6.15
N ARG A 72 11.14 -3.54 -6.73
CA ARG A 72 9.99 -3.28 -7.59
C ARG A 72 8.83 -2.65 -6.81
N TYR A 73 8.55 -3.15 -5.62
CA TYR A 73 7.50 -2.63 -4.74
C TYR A 73 7.77 -1.17 -4.35
N LEU A 74 9.01 -0.82 -3.99
CA LEU A 74 9.39 0.57 -3.74
C LEU A 74 9.13 1.48 -4.96
N GLY A 75 9.34 0.97 -6.18
CA GLY A 75 9.05 1.72 -7.41
C GLY A 75 7.57 2.01 -7.64
N GLU A 76 6.65 1.22 -7.08
CA GLU A 76 5.20 1.45 -7.25
C GLU A 76 4.73 2.73 -6.54
N VAL A 77 5.51 3.29 -5.60
CA VAL A 77 5.23 4.59 -4.95
C VAL A 77 5.16 5.75 -5.95
N HIS A 78 5.79 5.62 -7.12
CA HIS A 78 5.79 6.64 -8.16
C HIS A 78 4.63 6.53 -9.14
N ARG A 79 3.75 5.55 -8.97
CA ARG A 79 2.59 5.35 -9.83
C ARG A 79 1.44 6.28 -9.44
N GLY A 80 0.58 6.57 -10.40
CA GLY A 80 -0.64 7.36 -10.19
C GLY A 80 -0.37 8.84 -10.35
N VAL A 81 -0.80 9.63 -9.38
CA VAL A 81 -0.75 11.10 -9.44
C VAL A 81 -0.07 11.67 -8.21
N ARG A 82 0.59 12.81 -8.41
CA ARG A 82 1.19 13.62 -7.36
C ARG A 82 1.13 15.08 -7.76
N GLY A 83 1.13 15.98 -6.79
CA GLY A 83 1.10 17.41 -7.06
C GLY A 83 1.09 18.23 -5.78
N PHE A 84 0.66 19.47 -5.93
CA PHE A 84 0.54 20.43 -4.84
C PHE A 84 -0.89 20.99 -4.78
N VAL A 85 -1.38 21.26 -3.59
CA VAL A 85 -2.57 22.05 -3.33
C VAL A 85 -2.10 23.44 -2.89
N MET A 86 -2.48 24.45 -3.66
CA MET A 86 -2.08 25.84 -3.44
C MET A 86 -3.29 26.77 -3.46
N ASP A 87 -3.21 27.88 -2.73
CA ASP A 87 -4.18 28.97 -2.81
C ASP A 87 -3.97 29.81 -4.10
N PRO A 88 -4.87 30.78 -4.41
CA PRO A 88 -4.71 31.65 -5.58
C PRO A 88 -3.46 32.54 -5.56
N GLN A 89 -2.83 32.74 -4.40
CA GLN A 89 -1.59 33.49 -4.22
C GLN A 89 -0.35 32.60 -4.38
N GLY A 90 -0.51 31.29 -4.54
CA GLY A 90 0.57 30.33 -4.69
C GLY A 90 1.12 29.80 -3.36
N ASN A 91 0.47 30.06 -2.23
CA ASN A 91 0.88 29.49 -0.94
C ASN A 91 0.39 28.05 -0.81
N PRO A 92 1.18 27.15 -0.22
CA PRO A 92 0.76 25.77 0.01
C PRO A 92 -0.38 25.70 1.03
N ILE A 93 -1.32 24.80 0.79
CA ILE A 93 -2.39 24.49 1.75
C ILE A 93 -2.04 23.19 2.47
N GLU A 94 -1.74 23.29 3.76
CA GLU A 94 -1.58 22.16 4.66
C GLU A 94 -2.92 21.49 4.97
N ASP A 95 -2.92 20.17 5.14
CA ASP A 95 -4.07 19.37 5.54
C ASP A 95 -5.33 19.56 4.66
N ALA A 96 -5.16 19.91 3.39
CA ALA A 96 -6.25 19.89 2.43
C ALA A 96 -6.76 18.46 2.31
N ALA A 97 -8.08 18.27 2.44
CA ALA A 97 -8.71 16.98 2.28
C ALA A 97 -8.83 16.66 0.78
N LEU A 98 -8.26 15.53 0.36
CA LEU A 98 -8.34 15.02 -1.00
C LEU A 98 -9.06 13.67 -1.03
N LYS A 99 -9.85 13.44 -2.07
CA LYS A 99 -10.43 12.13 -2.36
C LYS A 99 -10.62 11.91 -3.84
N ILE A 100 -10.66 10.63 -4.24
CA ILE A 100 -11.07 10.25 -5.59
C ILE A 100 -12.59 10.13 -5.57
N THR A 101 -13.30 10.80 -6.48
CA THR A 101 -14.76 10.71 -6.58
C THR A 101 -15.19 9.25 -6.70
N GLY A 102 -16.15 8.84 -5.86
CA GLY A 102 -16.65 7.45 -5.80
C GLY A 102 -15.79 6.49 -4.95
N ARG A 103 -14.82 7.00 -4.18
CA ARG A 103 -14.09 6.22 -3.18
C ARG A 103 -14.23 6.85 -1.80
N ASP A 104 -14.48 6.01 -0.80
CA ASP A 104 -14.75 6.47 0.57
C ASP A 104 -13.50 6.96 1.29
N VAL A 105 -12.34 6.35 1.01
CA VAL A 105 -11.09 6.66 1.70
C VAL A 105 -10.37 7.83 1.02
N GLY A 106 -10.29 8.94 1.76
CA GLY A 106 -9.52 10.14 1.42
C GLY A 106 -8.04 10.07 1.82
N PHE A 107 -7.35 11.18 1.61
CA PHE A 107 -5.95 11.43 1.96
C PHE A 107 -5.74 12.95 2.08
N THR A 108 -4.62 13.40 2.65
CA THR A 108 -4.37 14.83 2.90
C THR A 108 -3.10 15.33 2.22
N SER A 109 -3.01 16.65 2.05
CA SER A 109 -1.75 17.31 1.67
C SER A 109 -0.82 17.48 2.87
N THR A 110 0.49 17.57 2.62
CA THR A 110 1.49 17.87 3.65
C THR A 110 1.49 19.36 4.00
N LYS A 111 2.31 19.75 4.99
CA LYS A 111 2.65 21.16 5.29
C LYS A 111 3.16 22.00 4.10
N TYR A 112 3.61 21.35 3.03
CA TYR A 112 4.06 22.02 1.80
C TYR A 112 3.03 21.91 0.67
N GLY A 113 1.80 21.50 0.99
CA GLY A 113 0.72 21.31 0.02
C GLY A 113 0.89 20.07 -0.85
N GLU A 114 1.94 19.27 -0.64
CA GLU A 114 2.23 18.10 -1.48
C GLU A 114 1.20 17.00 -1.24
N TYR A 115 0.83 16.28 -2.30
CA TYR A 115 0.03 15.07 -2.18
C TYR A 115 0.50 13.99 -3.14
N TRP A 116 0.20 12.74 -2.80
CA TRP A 116 0.45 11.56 -3.63
C TRP A 116 -0.74 10.61 -3.55
N ARG A 117 -1.10 10.01 -4.68
CA ARG A 117 -2.11 8.95 -4.73
C ARG A 117 -1.76 7.91 -5.78
N VAL A 118 -1.46 6.70 -5.32
CA VAL A 118 -1.25 5.54 -6.18
C VAL A 118 -2.55 5.16 -6.86
N LEU A 119 -2.53 5.09 -8.20
CA LEU A 119 -3.67 4.75 -9.03
C LEU A 119 -3.24 3.85 -10.19
N LEU A 120 -4.14 2.99 -10.65
CA LEU A 120 -3.95 2.29 -11.92
C LEU A 120 -4.13 3.29 -13.08
N PRO A 121 -3.61 3.00 -14.29
CA PRO A 121 -3.92 3.79 -15.48
C PRO A 121 -5.43 3.91 -15.70
N GLY A 122 -5.90 5.14 -15.90
CA GLY A 122 -7.31 5.43 -16.10
C GLY A 122 -7.62 6.92 -15.92
N SER A 123 -8.87 7.29 -16.14
CA SER A 123 -9.39 8.63 -15.89
C SER A 123 -10.08 8.69 -14.54
N TYR A 124 -9.71 9.67 -13.74
CA TYR A 124 -10.24 9.87 -12.39
C TYR A 124 -10.60 11.34 -12.18
N LYS A 125 -11.51 11.59 -11.26
CA LYS A 125 -11.78 12.93 -10.73
C LYS A 125 -11.27 12.99 -9.29
N ILE A 126 -10.47 14.00 -9.00
CA ILE A 126 -9.96 14.28 -7.66
C ILE A 126 -10.71 15.49 -7.13
N GLU A 127 -11.26 15.36 -5.94
CA GLU A 127 -11.87 16.44 -5.18
C GLU A 127 -10.88 16.87 -4.11
N ALA A 128 -10.61 18.17 -4.04
CA ALA A 128 -9.78 18.78 -3.01
C ALA A 128 -10.60 19.88 -2.32
N SER A 129 -10.58 19.91 -0.99
CA SER A 129 -11.22 20.92 -0.17
C SER A 129 -10.33 21.28 1.00
N THR A 130 -10.39 22.52 1.45
CA THR A 130 -9.85 22.89 2.76
C THR A 130 -10.75 22.29 3.84
N ALA A 131 -10.16 21.93 4.98
CA ALA A 131 -10.94 21.61 6.17
C ALA A 131 -11.79 22.81 6.63
#